data_AF-A0A1F1FFJ6-F1
#
_entry.id   AF-A0A1F1FFJ6-F1
#
_cell.length_a   1.000
_cell.length_b   1.000
_cell.length_c   1.000
_cell.angle_alpha   90.00
_cell.angle_beta   90.00
_cell.angle_gamma   90.00
#
_symmetry.space_group_name_H-M   'P 1'
#
loop_
_entity.id
_entity.type
_entity.pdbx_description
1 polymer ?
#
loop_
_entity_poly.entity_id
_entity_poly.type
_entity_poly.pdbx_seq_one_letter_code
_entity_poly.pdbx_strand_id
1 'polypeptide(L)' 'MDSIRRELVDPDSGQHTDITDLLMKEVGLPTGPGLLALKQVPSEDVNAKYAPVFWLSSTDDGHPHTENLEQFTDD' A
#
# COMPACT_ATOMS: atom_id res chain seq x y z
N MET A 1 -22.39 -2.95 -4.20
CA MET A 1 -21.32 -3.95 -4.10
C MET A 1 -20.75 -3.76 -2.72
N ASP A 2 -21.04 -4.66 -1.78
CA ASP A 2 -20.43 -4.62 -0.45
C ASP A 2 -18.94 -4.85 -0.61
N SER A 3 -18.14 -3.81 -0.39
CA SER A 3 -16.69 -3.93 -0.38
C SER A 3 -16.31 -4.90 0.74
N ILE A 4 -15.64 -6.01 0.38
CA ILE A 4 -15.13 -6.95 1.38
C ILE A 4 -14.10 -6.20 2.22
N ARG A 5 -14.36 -6.10 3.53
CA ARG A 5 -13.41 -5.49 4.47
C ARG A 5 -12.09 -6.25 4.39
N ARG A 6 -11.01 -5.53 4.11
CA ARG A 6 -9.66 -6.06 4.06
C ARG A 6 -8.79 -5.20 4.96
N GLU A 7 -7.98 -5.84 5.77
CA GLU A 7 -7.09 -5.18 6.73
C GLU A 7 -5.70 -5.79 6.60
N LEU A 8 -4.69 -4.93 6.63
CA LEU A 8 -3.31 -5.32 6.78
C LEU A 8 -2.98 -5.32 8.28
N VAL A 9 -2.47 -6.44 8.77
CA VAL A 9 -2.13 -6.61 10.18
C VAL A 9 -0.63 -6.75 10.30
N ASP A 10 -0.03 -5.90 11.12
CA ASP A 10 1.35 -6.06 11.55
C ASP A 10 1.41 -7.02 12.74
N PRO A 11 2.03 -8.21 12.62
CA PRO A 11 2.00 -9.22 13.67
C PRO A 11 2.91 -8.90 14.88
N ASP A 12 3.86 -7.98 14.73
CA ASP A 12 4.82 -7.63 15.79
C ASP A 12 4.21 -6.60 16.77
N SER A 13 3.63 -5.53 16.24
CA SER A 13 2.99 -4.45 16.98
C SER A 13 1.49 -4.68 17.21
N GLY A 14 0.85 -5.53 16.40
CA GLY A 14 -0.61 -5.71 16.41
C GLY A 14 -1.35 -4.53 15.80
N GLN A 15 -0.71 -3.72 14.95
CA GLN A 15 -1.34 -2.62 14.21
C GLN A 15 -2.25 -3.13 13.10
N HIS A 16 -3.36 -2.43 12.86
CA HIS A 16 -4.34 -2.76 11.82
C HIS A 16 -4.50 -1.56 10.88
N THR A 17 -4.22 -1.76 9.60
CA THR A 17 -4.47 -0.76 8.56
C THR A 17 -5.65 -1.20 7.70
N ASP A 18 -6.68 -0.37 7.59
CA ASP A 18 -7.78 -0.62 6.65
C ASP A 18 -7.29 -0.45 5.20
N ILE A 19 -7.49 -1.49 4.40
CA ILE A 19 -7.11 -1.55 2.99
C ILE A 19 -8.29 -1.95 2.11
N THR A 20 -9.51 -1.83 2.64
CA THR A 20 -10.75 -2.29 2.02
C THR A 20 -10.92 -1.72 0.62
N ASP A 21 -10.67 -0.42 0.46
CA ASP A 21 -10.79 0.33 -0.79
C ASP A 21 -9.48 0.43 -1.59
N LEU A 22 -8.42 -0.24 -1.13
CA LEU A 22 -7.11 -0.18 -1.78
C LEU A 22 -6.89 -1.37 -2.73
N LEU A 23 -6.30 -1.09 -3.87
CA LEU A 23 -5.76 -2.10 -4.77
C LEU A 23 -4.34 -2.44 -4.32
N MET A 24 -4.14 -3.67 -3.87
CA MET A 24 -2.83 -4.20 -3.54
C MET A 24 -2.19 -4.84 -4.76
N LYS A 25 -0.97 -4.43 -5.08
CA LYS A 25 -0.22 -4.95 -6.22
C LYS A 25 1.19 -5.33 -5.80
N GLU A 26 1.60 -6.54 -6.15
CA GLU A 26 3.00 -6.97 -5.99
C GLU A 26 3.87 -6.24 -7.02
N VAL A 27 4.97 -5.65 -6.55
CA VAL A 27 5.90 -4.84 -7.33
C VAL A 27 7.33 -5.25 -7.03
N GLY A 28 8.19 -5.22 -8.04
CA GLY A 28 9.63 -5.33 -7.84
C GLY A 28 10.19 -3.97 -7.48
N LEU A 29 10.77 -3.86 -6.28
CA LEU A 29 11.51 -2.69 -5.84
C LEU A 29 13.01 -2.96 -6.04
N PRO A 30 13.85 -1.90 -6.10
CA PRO A 30 15.31 -2.07 -6.11
C PRO A 30 15.83 -2.93 -4.96
N THR A 31 15.05 -2.95 -3.87
CA THR A 31 15.28 -3.57 -2.57
C THR A 31 14.86 -5.05 -2.55
N GLY A 32 14.07 -5.50 -3.52
CA GLY A 32 13.47 -6.83 -3.55
C GLY A 32 11.98 -6.80 -3.88
N PRO A 33 11.24 -7.91 -3.66
CA PRO A 33 9.80 -7.92 -3.83
C PRO A 33 9.12 -7.01 -2.79
N GLY A 34 8.09 -6.29 -3.21
CA GLY A 34 7.30 -5.42 -2.35
C GLY A 34 5.83 -5.39 -2.74
N LEU A 35 5.02 -4.76 -1.89
CA LEU A 35 3.60 -4.54 -2.12
C LEU A 35 3.34 -3.04 -2.25
N LEU A 36 2.55 -2.68 -3.24
CA LEU A 36 2.11 -1.32 -3.50
C LEU A 36 0.61 -1.21 -3.23
N ALA A 37 0.23 -0.25 -2.38
CA ALA A 37 -1.15 0.08 -2.12
C ALA A 37 -1.57 1.29 -2.96
N LEU A 38 -2.62 1.08 -3.77
CA LEU A 38 -3.14 2.06 -4.71
C LEU A 38 -4.58 2.41 -4.34
N LYS A 39 -4.88 3.70 -4.19
CA LYS A 39 -6.26 4.17 -3.99
C LYS A 39 -6.83 4.63 -5.31
N GLN A 40 -8.04 4.19 -5.62
CA GLN A 40 -8.76 4.71 -6.77
C GLN A 40 -9.09 6.18 -6.52
N VAL A 41 -8.65 7.06 -7.41
CA VAL A 41 -8.99 8.48 -7.35
C VAL A 41 -10.13 8.77 -8.32
N PRO A 42 -11.09 9.62 -7.93
CA PRO A 42 -12.14 10.05 -8.85
C PRO A 42 -11.49 10.72 -10.06
N SER A 43 -11.86 10.26 -11.25
CA SER A 43 -11.35 10.78 -12.51
C SER A 43 -12.49 10.87 -13.51
N GLU A 44 -12.51 11.95 -14.28
CA GLU A 44 -13.48 12.16 -15.36
C GLU A 44 -13.19 11.30 -16.60
N ASP A 45 -12.01 10.66 -16.63
CA ASP A 45 -11.61 9.72 -17.66
C ASP A 45 -12.35 8.37 -17.55
N VAL A 46 -12.61 7.73 -18.69
CA VAL A 46 -13.16 6.35 -18.78
C VAL A 46 -12.26 5.32 -18.06
N ASN A 47 -10.99 5.64 -17.86
CA ASN A 47 -10.05 4.78 -17.16
C ASN A 47 -9.99 5.15 -15.68
N ALA A 48 -10.20 4.17 -14.80
CA ALA A 48 -9.95 4.33 -13.38
C ALA A 48 -8.49 4.77 -13.15
N LYS A 49 -8.29 5.94 -12.53
CA LYS A 49 -6.97 6.37 -12.08
C LYS A 49 -6.73 5.86 -10.67
N TYR A 50 -5.49 5.49 -10.42
CA TYR A 50 -5.02 5.02 -9.13
C TYR A 50 -3.85 5.88 -8.69
N ALA A 51 -3.92 6.37 -7.45
CA ALA A 51 -2.82 7.08 -6.80
C ALA A 51 -2.15 6.14 -5.79
N PRO A 52 -0.81 6.10 -5.74
CA PRO A 52 -0.08 5.34 -4.74
C PRO A 52 -0.26 5.98 -3.36
N VAL A 53 -0.53 5.16 -2.33
CA VAL A 53 -0.74 5.61 -0.95
C VAL A 53 0.45 5.26 -0.07
N PHE A 54 0.82 3.98 -0.08
CA PHE A 54 1.99 3.47 0.63
C PHE A 54 2.53 2.22 -0.09
N TRP A 55 3.72 1.81 0.28
CA TRP A 55 4.33 0.56 -0.15
C TRP A 55 4.96 -0.18 1.03
N LEU A 56 5.31 -1.43 0.79
CA LEU A 56 5.96 -2.33 1.73
C LEU A 56 7.09 -3.04 1.01
N SER A 57 8.32 -2.87 1.47
CA SER A 57 9.41 -3.79 1.11
C SER A 57 9.25 -5.11 1.85
N SER A 58 9.50 -6.24 1.19
CA SER A 58 9.68 -7.52 1.89
C SER A 58 11.10 -7.70 2.45
N THR A 59 12.03 -6.85 2.02
CA THR A 59 13.45 -6.94 2.38
C THR A 59 13.82 -5.77 3.26
N ASP A 60 14.63 -6.03 4.29
CA ASP A 60 15.28 -4.99 5.10
C ASP A 60 16.20 -4.18 4.18
N ASP A 61 15.69 -3.05 3.68
CA ASP A 61 16.43 -2.17 2.77
C ASP A 61 17.33 -1.18 3.54
N GLY A 62 17.61 -1.44 4.82
CA GLY A 62 18.30 -0.52 5.72
C GLY A 62 17.47 0.71 6.12
N HIS A 63 16.23 0.82 5.66
CA HIS A 63 15.26 1.78 6.17
C HIS A 63 14.46 1.14 7.31
N PRO A 64 14.28 1.83 8.45
CA PRO A 64 13.42 1.32 9.50
C PRO A 64 12.01 1.19 8.96
N HIS A 65 11.51 -0.05 8.86
CA HIS A 65 10.11 -0.31 8.56
C HIS A 65 9.28 0.29 9.69
N THR A 66 8.73 1.47 9.43
CA THR A 66 7.89 2.13 10.43
C THR A 66 6.51 1.50 10.44
N GLU A 67 5.92 1.49 11.63
CA GLU A 67 4.55 1.05 11.94
C GLU A 67 3.48 1.76 11.09
N ASN A 68 3.85 2.84 10.39
CA ASN A 68 2.98 3.70 9.57
C ASN A 68 3.03 3.39 8.08
N LEU A 69 3.73 2.30 7.68
CA LEU A 69 3.93 1.90 6.28
C LEU A 69 4.74 2.94 5.50
N GLU A 70 5.46 2.52 4.46
CA GLU A 70 6.35 3.42 3.73
C GLU A 70 5.50 4.32 2.81
N GLN A 71 5.38 5.60 3.16
CA GLN A 71 4.59 6.56 2.39
C GLN A 71 5.40 7.15 1.23
N PHE A 72 4.69 7.51 0.17
CA PHE A 72 5.28 8.26 -0.93
C PHE A 72 5.53 9.70 -0.48
N THR A 73 6.75 10.19 -0.66
CA THR A 73 7.05 11.61 -0.51
C THR A 73 6.51 12.34 -1.74
N ASP A 74 5.71 13.37 -1.51
CA ASP A 74 5.34 14.34 -2.55
C ASP A 74 6.60 15.17 -2.86
N ASP A 75 7.25 14.91 -4.00
CA ASP A 75 8.28 15.78 -4.60
C ASP A 75 7.70 16.44 -5.86
#